data_AF-A0A9K3CX47-F1
#
_entry.id   AF-A0A9K3CX47-F1
#
_cell.length_a   1.000
_cell.length_b   1.000
_cell.length_c   1.000
_cell.angle_alpha   90.00
_cell.angle_beta   90.00
_cell.angle_gamma   90.00
#
_symmetry.space_group_name_H-M   'P 1'
#
loop_
_entity.id
_entity.type
_entity.pdbx_description
1 polymer ?
#
loop_
_entity_poly.entity_id
_entity_poly.type
_entity_poly.pdbx_seq_one_letter_code
_entity_poly.pdbx_strand_id
1 'polypeptide(L)'
;AETPNLTPAHDVCVAVCLSSFHDITADTRVQYFKALAEAMPVGGRIVITDFDPSATAMGPPKHKRVSSEACVSLLTECGLSIVETKAEFPTDIWWTVVAVRK
;
A
#
# COMPACT_ATOMS: atom_id res chain seq x y z
N ALA A 1 -13.77 -10.42 -6.11
CA ALA A 1 -13.00 -9.42 -5.36
C ALA A 1 -11.52 -9.70 -5.58
N GLU A 2 -10.70 -8.67 -5.77
CA GLU A 2 -9.25 -8.81 -5.82
C GLU A 2 -8.74 -9.35 -4.48
N THR A 3 -7.77 -10.27 -4.51
CA THR A 3 -7.21 -10.92 -3.31
C THR A 3 -5.71 -11.06 -3.45
N PRO A 4 -4.93 -10.93 -2.35
CA PRO A 4 -3.49 -11.18 -2.40
C PRO A 4 -3.14 -12.65 -2.67
N ASN A 5 -4.12 -13.57 -2.59
CA ASN A 5 -3.94 -15.01 -2.74
C ASN A 5 -2.85 -15.56 -1.78
N LEU A 6 -2.83 -15.04 -0.55
CA LEU A 6 -1.91 -15.43 0.51
C LEU A 6 -2.67 -16.00 1.70
N THR A 7 -1.97 -16.88 2.42
CA THR A 7 -2.42 -17.45 3.70
C THR A 7 -1.26 -17.40 4.69
N PRO A 8 -1.51 -17.52 6.01
CA PRO A 8 -0.44 -17.57 7.02
C PRO A 8 0.64 -18.64 6.75
N ALA A 9 0.34 -19.69 5.98
CA ALA A 9 1.30 -20.74 5.63
C ALA A 9 2.42 -20.28 4.67
N HIS A 10 2.25 -19.12 4.02
CA HIS A 10 3.24 -18.59 3.07
C HIS A 10 4.38 -17.82 3.76
N ASP A 11 4.25 -17.48 5.05
CA ASP A 11 5.28 -16.81 5.86
C ASP A 11 5.86 -15.53 5.22
N VAL A 12 4.97 -14.67 4.71
CA VAL A 12 5.39 -13.43 4.03
C VAL A 12 5.80 -12.38 5.06
N CYS A 13 7.10 -12.26 5.31
CA CYS A 13 7.66 -11.25 6.20
C CYS A 13 7.62 -9.82 5.62
N VAL A 14 7.70 -9.68 4.29
CA VAL A 14 7.68 -8.37 3.61
C VAL A 14 6.86 -8.47 2.33
N ALA A 15 5.87 -7.61 2.18
CA ALA A 15 5.12 -7.41 0.95
C ALA A 15 5.46 -6.04 0.36
N VAL A 16 5.71 -6.00 -0.95
CA VAL A 16 6.07 -4.76 -1.66
C VAL A 16 5.06 -4.51 -2.78
N CYS A 17 4.42 -3.35 -2.75
CA CYS A 17 3.48 -2.88 -3.76
C CYS A 17 4.08 -1.65 -4.45
N LEU A 18 4.62 -1.85 -5.66
CA LEU A 18 5.26 -0.80 -6.45
C LEU A 18 4.36 -0.45 -7.63
N SER A 19 3.92 0.80 -7.71
CA SER A 19 3.16 1.32 -8.84
C SER A 19 1.89 0.53 -9.18
N SER A 20 1.29 -0.16 -8.21
CA SER A 20 0.11 -1.00 -8.43
C SER A 20 -1.01 -0.79 -7.41
N PHE A 21 -0.77 0.02 -6.37
CA PHE A 21 -1.78 0.30 -5.36
C PHE A 21 -3.00 1.03 -5.94
N HIS A 22 -2.76 1.96 -6.86
CA HIS A 22 -3.80 2.67 -7.61
C HIS A 22 -4.63 1.79 -8.56
N ASP A 23 -4.12 0.64 -9.00
CA ASP A 23 -4.85 -0.28 -9.88
C ASP A 23 -5.78 -1.22 -9.12
N ILE A 24 -5.58 -1.40 -7.81
CA ILE A 24 -6.54 -2.11 -6.96
C ILE A 24 -7.81 -1.27 -6.85
N THR A 25 -8.94 -1.87 -7.20
CA THR A 25 -10.27 -1.25 -7.21
C THR A 25 -10.58 -0.66 -5.84
N ALA A 26 -11.06 0.59 -5.81
CA ALA A 26 -11.29 1.33 -4.57
C ALA A 26 -12.18 0.55 -3.57
N ASP A 27 -13.26 -0.07 -4.06
CA ASP A 27 -14.22 -0.82 -3.25
C ASP A 27 -13.63 -2.08 -2.60
N THR A 28 -12.57 -2.65 -3.19
CA THR A 28 -11.94 -3.88 -2.70
C THR A 28 -10.58 -3.67 -2.05
N ARG A 29 -10.03 -2.46 -2.12
CA ARG A 29 -8.67 -2.17 -1.64
C ARG A 29 -8.50 -2.43 -0.15
N VAL A 30 -9.46 -2.01 0.68
CA VAL A 30 -9.44 -2.29 2.13
C VAL A 30 -9.44 -3.79 2.40
N GLN A 31 -10.29 -4.55 1.70
CA GLN A 31 -10.38 -6.00 1.90
C GLN A 31 -9.10 -6.71 1.46
N TYR A 32 -8.47 -6.25 0.36
CA TYR A 32 -7.19 -6.76 -0.10
C TYR A 32 -6.10 -6.60 0.95
N PHE A 33 -5.93 -5.38 1.49
CA PHE A 33 -4.87 -5.10 2.48
C PHE A 33 -5.17 -5.70 3.85
N LYS A 34 -6.43 -5.87 4.22
CA LYS A 34 -6.83 -6.63 5.41
C LYS A 34 -6.46 -8.11 5.28
N ALA A 35 -6.79 -8.74 4.16
CA ALA A 35 -6.42 -10.13 3.89
C ALA A 35 -4.89 -10.31 3.85
N LEU A 36 -4.17 -9.35 3.27
CA LEU A 36 -2.71 -9.34 3.28
C LEU A 36 -2.17 -9.26 4.72
N ALA A 37 -2.66 -8.32 5.53
CA ALA A 37 -2.24 -8.17 6.93
C ALA A 37 -2.52 -9.42 7.77
N GLU A 38 -3.67 -10.09 7.55
CA GLU A 38 -4.03 -11.33 8.25
C GLU A 38 -3.11 -12.51 7.87
N ALA A 39 -2.60 -12.54 6.63
CA ALA A 39 -1.72 -13.60 6.13
C ALA A 39 -0.24 -13.43 6.53
N MET A 40 0.19 -12.24 6.98
CA MET A 40 1.58 -11.97 7.36
C MET A 40 1.85 -12.30 8.84
N PRO A 41 3.05 -12.68 9.29
CA PRO A 41 3.36 -12.80 10.71
C PRO A 41 3.36 -11.43 11.43
N VAL A 42 3.27 -11.43 12.76
CA VAL A 42 3.52 -10.22 13.58
C VAL A 42 4.93 -9.70 13.29
N GLY A 43 5.07 -8.39 13.11
CA GLY A 43 6.29 -7.75 12.65
C GLY A 43 6.48 -7.74 11.14
N GLY A 44 5.61 -8.41 10.38
CA GLY A 44 5.59 -8.38 8.92
C GLY A 44 5.34 -6.97 8.40
N ARG A 45 6.00 -6.59 7.29
CA ARG A 45 5.97 -5.22 6.75
C ARG A 45 5.37 -5.12 5.35
N ILE A 46 4.58 -4.08 5.13
CA ILE A 46 4.07 -3.70 3.83
C ILE A 46 4.75 -2.41 3.41
N VAL A 47 5.38 -2.42 2.23
CA VAL A 47 5.97 -1.23 1.61
C VAL A 47 5.15 -0.91 0.38
N ILE A 48 4.56 0.27 0.35
CA ILE A 48 3.78 0.76 -0.78
C ILE A 48 4.47 1.99 -1.32
N THR A 49 4.73 1.99 -2.62
CA THR A 49 5.29 3.13 -3.32
C THR A 49 4.44 3.39 -4.54
N ASP A 50 3.89 4.60 -4.65
CA ASP A 50 2.96 4.93 -5.72
C ASP A 50 3.04 6.41 -6.14
N PHE A 51 2.37 6.75 -7.24
CA PHE A 51 2.39 8.07 -7.86
C PHE A 51 1.65 9.11 -7.01
N ASP A 52 2.31 10.26 -6.81
CA ASP A 52 1.71 11.42 -6.17
C ASP A 52 0.60 12.02 -7.07
N PRO A 53 -0.61 12.26 -6.54
CA PRO A 53 -1.70 12.91 -7.27
C PRO A 53 -1.38 14.33 -7.76
N SER A 54 -0.52 15.05 -7.05
CA SER A 54 -0.09 16.41 -7.38
C SER A 54 0.98 16.45 -8.47
N ALA A 55 1.74 15.37 -8.64
CA ALA A 55 2.81 15.30 -9.63
C ALA A 55 2.28 15.50 -11.06
N THR A 56 2.90 16.41 -11.80
CA THR A 56 2.49 16.74 -13.18
C THR A 56 3.20 15.93 -14.25
N ALA A 57 4.24 15.19 -13.87
CA ALA A 57 5.04 14.34 -14.73
C ALA A 57 4.35 13.00 -15.06
N MET A 58 5.08 12.17 -15.83
CA MET A 58 4.68 10.84 -16.32
C MET A 58 4.06 9.96 -15.23
N GLY A 59 3.10 9.11 -15.63
CA GLY A 59 2.46 8.15 -14.73
C GLY A 59 1.03 7.79 -15.18
N PRO A 60 0.27 7.07 -14.34
CA PRO A 60 -1.12 6.76 -14.62
C PRO A 60 -1.97 8.04 -14.68
N PRO A 61 -3.17 7.97 -15.28
CA PRO A 61 -4.14 9.07 -15.29
C PRO A 61 -4.36 9.63 -13.88
N LYS A 62 -4.43 10.96 -13.75
CA LYS A 62 -4.54 11.63 -12.44
C LYS A 62 -5.70 11.11 -11.58
N HIS A 63 -6.83 10.77 -12.19
CA HIS A 63 -8.00 10.24 -11.48
C HIS A 63 -7.80 8.83 -10.89
N LYS A 64 -6.79 8.08 -11.33
CA LYS A 64 -6.41 6.80 -10.73
C LYS A 64 -5.49 6.98 -9.52
N ARG A 65 -4.72 8.07 -9.46
CA ARG A 65 -3.70 8.26 -8.43
C ARG A 65 -4.33 8.40 -7.05
N VAL A 66 -3.64 7.87 -6.05
CA VAL A 66 -4.09 7.86 -4.66
C VAL A 66 -3.01 8.54 -3.83
N SER A 67 -3.41 9.39 -2.88
CA SER A 67 -2.46 10.09 -2.03
C SER A 67 -1.88 9.18 -0.94
N SER A 68 -0.70 9.54 -0.42
CA SER A 68 -0.09 8.86 0.73
C SER A 68 -1.00 8.88 1.95
N GLU A 69 -1.77 9.95 2.16
CA GLU A 69 -2.68 10.10 3.31
C GLU A 69 -3.82 9.09 3.22
N ALA A 70 -4.42 8.95 2.03
CA ALA A 70 -5.45 7.94 1.79
C ALA A 70 -4.90 6.51 1.96
N CYS A 71 -3.67 6.26 1.51
CA CYS A 71 -2.98 5.00 1.77
C CYS A 71 -2.78 4.76 3.28
N VAL A 72 -2.29 5.76 4.02
CA VAL A 72 -2.08 5.67 5.48
C VAL A 72 -3.38 5.39 6.22
N SER A 73 -4.46 6.11 5.90
CA SER A 73 -5.78 5.88 6.51
C SER A 73 -6.25 4.45 6.27
N LEU A 74 -6.13 3.96 5.02
CA LEU A 74 -6.53 2.60 4.66
C LEU A 74 -5.71 1.53 5.41
N LEU A 75 -4.39 1.66 5.45
CA LEU A 75 -3.53 0.69 6.14
C LEU A 75 -3.80 0.68 7.65
N THR A 76 -4.09 1.85 8.22
CA THR A 76 -4.48 1.97 9.63
C THR A 76 -5.83 1.29 9.90
N GLU A 77 -6.82 1.45 9.01
CA GLU A 77 -8.10 0.73 9.08
C GLU A 77 -7.92 -0.80 9.01
N CYS A 78 -6.91 -1.26 8.27
CA CYS A 78 -6.54 -2.68 8.19
C CYS A 78 -5.84 -3.21 9.45
N GLY A 79 -5.65 -2.38 10.50
CA GLY A 79 -4.99 -2.76 11.75
C GLY A 79 -3.46 -2.73 11.69
N LEU A 80 -2.88 -2.18 10.62
CA LEU A 80 -1.44 -1.99 10.51
C LEU A 80 -1.01 -0.70 11.22
N SER A 81 0.26 -0.63 11.60
CA SER A 81 0.85 0.61 12.12
C SER A 81 1.84 1.19 11.14
N ILE A 82 1.74 2.49 10.87
CA ILE A 82 2.68 3.18 9.99
C ILE A 82 4.03 3.31 10.70
N VAL A 83 5.08 2.86 10.02
CA VAL A 83 6.48 2.97 10.45
C VAL A 83 7.10 4.21 9.84
N GLU A 84 6.84 4.47 8.57
CA GLU A 84 7.47 5.56 7.83
C GLU A 84 6.58 6.02 6.68
N THR A 85 6.58 7.33 6.41
CA THR A 85 6.04 7.92 5.20
C THR A 85 7.12 8.82 4.60
N LYS A 86 7.39 8.67 3.31
CA LYS A 86 8.29 9.53 2.54
C LYS A 86 7.53 10.15 1.39
N ALA A 87 7.50 11.49 1.36
CA ALA A 87 7.19 12.21 0.14
C ALA A 87 8.40 12.14 -0.80
N GLU A 88 8.15 12.28 -2.11
CA GLU A 88 9.19 12.45 -3.13
C GLU A 88 10.24 11.33 -3.14
N PHE A 89 9.80 10.08 -2.96
CA PHE A 89 10.68 8.90 -2.97
C PHE A 89 10.09 7.76 -3.79
N PRO A 90 10.90 7.14 -4.70
CA PRO A 90 12.33 7.34 -4.94
C PRO A 90 12.65 8.58 -5.78
N THR A 91 11.62 9.26 -6.29
CA THR A 91 11.72 10.50 -7.08
C THR A 91 10.58 11.43 -6.66
N ASP A 92 10.64 12.69 -7.11
CA ASP A 92 9.66 13.74 -6.84
C ASP A 92 8.22 13.45 -7.31
N ILE A 93 8.03 12.39 -8.10
CA ILE A 93 6.72 12.01 -8.63
C ILE A 93 6.00 10.96 -7.78
N TRP A 94 6.69 10.35 -6.80
CA TRP A 94 6.20 9.20 -6.02
C TRP A 94 6.21 9.50 -4.52
N TRP A 95 5.36 8.81 -3.78
CA TRP A 95 5.41 8.69 -2.32
C TRP A 95 5.68 7.25 -1.91
N THR A 96 6.16 7.04 -0.68
CA THR A 96 6.32 5.72 -0.07
C THR A 96 5.72 5.67 1.34
N VAL A 97 5.00 4.61 1.66
CA VAL A 97 4.49 4.29 3.00
C VAL A 97 4.99 2.90 3.39
N VAL A 98 5.55 2.81 4.60
CA VAL A 98 5.92 1.55 5.25
C VAL A 98 5.01 1.33 6.43
N ALA A 99 4.34 0.17 6.47
CA ALA A 99 3.50 -0.24 7.57
C ALA A 99 3.93 -1.60 8.12
N VAL A 100 3.59 -1.87 9.39
CA VAL A 100 3.93 -3.12 10.09
C VAL A 100 2.69 -3.74 10.72
N ARG A 101 2.60 -5.07 10.67
CA ARG A 101 1.63 -5.85 11.43
C ARG A 101 2.06 -5.89 12.90
N LYS A 102 1.18 -5.45 13.80
CA LYS A 102 1.36 -5.58 15.25
C LYS A 102 0.98 -6.96 15.75
#